data_AF-A0A0M3HHW2-F1
#
_entry.id   AF-A0A0M3HHW2-F1
#
_cell.length_a   1.000
_cell.length_b   1.000
_cell.length_c   1.000
_cell.angle_alpha   90.00
_cell.angle_beta   90.00
_cell.angle_gamma   90.00
#
_symmetry.space_group_name_H-M   'P 1'
#
loop_
_entity.id
_entity.type
_entity.pdbx_description
1 polymer ?
#
loop_
_entity_poly.entity_id
_entity_poly.type
_entity_poly.pdbx_seq_one_letter_code
_entity_poly.pdbx_strand_id
1 'polypeptide(L)'
;LKTLNKVCWIVAVFLVDANAILAGIRPWEQNTCLTFKQVTTTANQGSMLRCYSYIGRISNGPQDISIGYGCTAVGIVAHEIGHALGLYHEQARYDRDSHVRVLTQNIQSGYANQFSKQSQNSMVTYGVKYDYGSVMHYPSDVSDVAK
;
A
#
# COMPACT_ATOMS: atom_id res chain seq x y z
N LEU A 1 -18.28 0.16 17.42
CA LEU A 1 -17.39 0.96 16.54
C LEU A 1 -17.71 2.45 16.69
N LYS A 2 -17.55 2.98 17.91
CA LYS A 2 -17.78 4.39 18.22
C LYS A 2 -16.45 5.14 18.04
N THR A 3 -16.50 6.20 17.22
CA THR A 3 -15.56 7.33 17.21
C THR A 3 -14.08 6.96 17.19
N LEU A 4 -13.60 6.40 16.08
CA LEU A 4 -12.24 6.72 15.66
C LEU A 4 -12.32 8.08 14.98
N ASN A 5 -11.54 9.03 15.49
CA ASN A 5 -11.39 10.37 14.94
C ASN A 5 -11.26 10.29 13.42
N LYS A 6 -12.12 11.02 12.72
CA LYS A 6 -12.08 11.21 11.28
C LYS A 6 -10.69 11.72 10.87
N VAL A 7 -9.79 10.83 10.48
CA VAL A 7 -8.52 11.23 9.86
C VAL A 7 -8.82 11.50 8.39
N CYS A 8 -9.31 12.72 8.13
CA CYS A 8 -9.84 13.16 6.82
C CYS A 8 -8.79 13.83 5.92
N TRP A 9 -7.48 13.57 6.07
CA TRP A 9 -6.50 14.21 5.19
C TRP A 9 -5.28 13.32 4.93
N ILE A 10 -5.22 12.72 3.74
CA ILE A 10 -3.94 12.33 3.14
C ILE A 10 -3.68 13.25 1.96
N VAL A 11 -2.47 13.79 1.97
CA VAL A 11 -1.90 14.54 0.86
C VAL A 11 -0.98 13.59 0.12
N ALA A 12 -1.35 13.25 -1.12
CA ALA A 12 -0.52 12.46 -2.01
C ALA A 12 -0.05 13.32 -3.19
N VAL A 13 1.21 13.17 -3.56
CA VAL A 13 1.83 13.82 -4.72
C VAL A 13 1.71 12.90 -5.93
N PHE A 14 1.30 13.45 -7.08
CA PHE A 14 0.83 12.69 -8.24
C PHE A 14 1.61 13.03 -9.49
N LEU A 15 2.28 12.03 -10.09
CA LEU A 15 3.38 12.32 -11.03
C LEU A 15 3.24 11.77 -12.45
N VAL A 16 2.25 10.92 -12.76
CA VAL A 16 2.26 10.25 -14.08
C VAL A 16 0.88 10.15 -14.76
N ASP A 17 -0.20 9.85 -14.02
CA ASP A 17 -1.56 9.81 -14.59
C ASP A 17 -2.63 10.18 -13.55
N ALA A 18 -3.17 11.39 -13.68
CA ALA A 18 -4.19 11.90 -12.76
C ALA A 18 -5.49 11.07 -12.78
N ASN A 19 -5.86 10.46 -13.91
CA ASN A 19 -7.08 9.65 -14.00
C ASN A 19 -6.93 8.32 -13.26
N ALA A 20 -5.79 7.66 -13.44
CA ALA A 20 -5.47 6.42 -12.72
C ALA A 20 -5.48 6.64 -11.20
N ILE A 21 -4.89 7.75 -10.77
CA ILE A 21 -4.86 8.18 -9.38
C ILE A 21 -6.26 8.39 -8.81
N LEU A 22 -7.09 9.18 -9.49
CA LEU A 22 -8.47 9.44 -9.07
C LEU A 22 -9.29 8.14 -9.03
N ALA A 23 -9.02 7.22 -9.95
CA ALA A 23 -9.67 5.91 -9.96
C ALA A 23 -9.23 5.04 -8.76
N GLY A 24 -7.95 5.08 -8.35
CA GLY A 24 -7.46 4.37 -7.16
C GLY A 24 -7.89 4.99 -5.83
N ILE A 25 -8.10 6.31 -5.78
CA ILE A 25 -8.65 7.02 -4.62
C ILE A 25 -10.12 6.66 -4.38
N ARG A 26 -10.89 6.53 -5.47
CA ARG A 26 -12.36 6.37 -5.40
C ARG A 26 -12.83 5.22 -4.49
N PRO A 27 -12.28 3.99 -4.54
CA PRO A 27 -12.65 2.93 -3.60
C PRO A 27 -12.45 3.32 -2.13
N TRP A 28 -11.39 4.05 -1.80
CA TRP A 28 -11.14 4.53 -0.44
C TRP A 28 -12.20 5.54 -0.01
N GLU A 29 -12.51 6.55 -0.83
CA GLU A 29 -13.52 7.56 -0.50
C GLU A 29 -14.95 6.99 -0.44
N GLN A 30 -15.26 5.99 -1.27
CA GLN A 30 -16.60 5.39 -1.32
C GLN A 30 -16.87 4.43 -0.16
N ASN A 31 -15.84 3.75 0.36
CA ASN A 31 -16.01 2.67 1.34
C ASN A 31 -15.45 3.02 2.73
N THR A 32 -14.87 4.21 2.90
CA THR A 32 -14.31 4.67 4.18
C THR A 32 -14.69 6.13 4.45
N CYS A 33 -14.21 6.69 5.57
CA CYS A 33 -14.37 8.10 5.88
C CYS A 33 -13.20 8.98 5.39
N LEU A 34 -12.29 8.41 4.61
CA LEU A 34 -11.13 9.11 4.08
C LEU A 34 -11.56 10.11 3.00
N THR A 35 -10.86 11.24 2.96
CA THR A 35 -10.98 12.24 1.90
C THR A 35 -9.58 12.64 1.46
N PHE A 36 -9.40 12.81 0.16
CA PHE A 36 -8.10 13.12 -0.42
C PHE A 36 -8.09 14.54 -0.98
N LYS A 37 -6.97 15.24 -0.79
CA LYS A 37 -6.75 16.57 -1.36
C LYS A 37 -5.57 16.50 -2.30
N GLN A 38 -5.77 16.96 -3.53
CA GLN A 38 -4.68 17.17 -4.47
C GLN A 38 -3.80 18.30 -3.95
N VAL A 39 -2.50 18.04 -3.87
CA VAL A 39 -1.49 19.06 -3.60
C VAL A 39 -0.49 19.05 -4.74
N THR A 40 -0.29 20.20 -5.36
CA THR A 40 0.69 20.39 -6.43
C THR A 40 2.06 20.63 -5.80
N THR A 41 2.96 19.66 -5.91
CA THR A 41 4.39 19.82 -5.64
C THR A 41 5.18 19.37 -6.87
N THR A 42 6.41 19.88 -7.04
CA THR A 42 7.32 19.41 -8.09
C THR A 42 7.85 18.02 -7.73
N ALA A 43 7.58 17.07 -8.61
CA ALA A 43 8.14 15.73 -8.61
C ALA A 43 9.67 15.73 -8.50
N ASN A 44 10.23 14.85 -7.68
CA ASN A 44 11.56 14.34 -7.97
C ASN A 44 11.42 13.28 -9.08
N GLN A 45 11.96 13.56 -10.27
CA GLN A 45 11.83 12.69 -11.47
C GLN A 45 12.32 11.23 -11.24
N GLY A 46 13.16 10.97 -10.23
CA GLY A 46 13.59 9.63 -9.86
C GLY A 46 12.47 8.69 -9.39
N SER A 47 11.29 9.22 -9.04
CA SER A 47 10.12 8.47 -8.57
C SER A 47 9.26 7.87 -9.71
N MET A 48 9.65 8.04 -10.98
CA MET A 48 8.79 7.69 -12.13
C MET A 48 8.92 6.23 -12.64
N LEU A 49 9.78 5.42 -12.03
CA LEU A 49 10.10 4.07 -12.53
C LEU A 49 9.60 2.91 -11.65
N ARG A 50 8.94 3.18 -10.52
CA ARG A 50 8.49 2.13 -9.58
C ARG A 50 7.10 2.46 -9.04
N CYS A 51 6.44 1.47 -8.44
CA CYS A 51 5.26 1.67 -7.61
C CYS A 51 5.72 1.58 -6.14
N TYR A 52 5.52 2.64 -5.35
CA TYR A 52 5.95 2.66 -3.95
C TYR A 52 5.30 3.76 -3.12
N SER A 53 5.01 3.46 -1.86
CA SER A 53 4.76 4.46 -0.82
C SER A 53 5.42 4.09 0.51
N TYR A 54 5.65 5.10 1.34
CA TYR A 54 5.97 4.90 2.74
C TYR A 54 4.77 4.33 3.50
N ILE A 55 5.06 3.57 4.56
CA ILE A 55 4.02 3.03 5.43
C ILE A 55 3.63 4.08 6.47
N GLY A 56 2.42 4.60 6.36
CA GLY A 56 1.87 5.60 7.26
C GLY A 56 2.40 7.01 7.02
N ARG A 57 2.06 7.92 7.93
CA ARG A 57 2.45 9.33 7.85
C ARG A 57 3.89 9.53 8.33
N ILE A 58 4.77 9.95 7.42
CA ILE A 58 6.21 10.14 7.73
C ILE A 58 6.60 11.59 8.06
N SER A 59 5.75 12.57 7.77
CA SER A 59 6.02 13.99 8.08
C SER A 59 4.73 14.78 8.32
N ASN A 60 4.86 16.02 8.80
CA ASN A 60 3.73 16.94 8.91
C ASN A 60 3.31 17.56 7.56
N GLY A 61 4.12 17.40 6.51
CA GLY A 61 3.85 17.92 5.17
C GLY A 61 3.24 16.88 4.21
N PRO A 62 3.16 17.23 2.92
CA PRO A 62 2.87 16.28 1.84
C PRO A 62 3.80 15.06 1.88
N GLN A 63 3.31 13.90 1.47
CA GLN A 63 4.12 12.72 1.25
C GLN A 63 3.94 12.18 -0.17
N ASP A 64 5.01 11.66 -0.73
CA ASP A 64 5.01 11.16 -2.09
C ASP A 64 4.42 9.75 -2.15
N ILE A 65 3.61 9.51 -3.19
CA ILE A 65 3.22 8.18 -3.65
C ILE A 65 3.77 8.03 -5.07
N SER A 66 4.68 7.08 -5.26
CA SER A 66 5.31 6.79 -6.54
C SER A 66 4.38 5.91 -7.36
N ILE A 67 3.87 6.46 -8.47
CA ILE A 67 3.06 5.75 -9.47
C ILE A 67 3.79 5.86 -10.79
N GLY A 68 4.75 4.97 -11.04
CA GLY A 68 5.52 4.95 -12.28
C GLY A 68 4.77 4.39 -13.50
N TYR A 69 5.48 4.29 -14.62
CA TYR A 69 4.99 3.56 -15.80
C TYR A 69 4.65 2.10 -15.42
N GLY A 70 3.48 1.61 -15.84
CA GLY A 70 2.99 0.27 -15.49
C GLY A 70 2.20 0.19 -14.17
N CYS A 71 2.25 1.23 -13.32
CA CYS A 71 1.58 1.27 -12.02
C CYS A 71 0.16 1.87 -12.05
N THR A 72 -0.39 2.17 -13.23
CA THR A 72 -1.65 2.94 -13.37
C THR A 72 -2.91 2.10 -13.19
N ALA A 73 -2.78 0.79 -12.95
CA ALA A 73 -3.94 -0.05 -12.63
C ALA A 73 -4.56 0.38 -11.29
N VAL A 74 -5.89 0.45 -11.23
CA VAL A 74 -6.64 0.91 -10.06
C VAL A 74 -6.23 0.19 -8.78
N GLY A 75 -6.04 -1.13 -8.86
CA GLY A 75 -5.60 -1.95 -7.72
C GLY A 75 -4.21 -1.59 -7.21
N ILE A 76 -3.26 -1.30 -8.11
CA ILE A 76 -1.89 -0.90 -7.74
C ILE A 76 -1.91 0.46 -7.06
N VAL A 77 -2.60 1.43 -7.65
CA VAL A 77 -2.74 2.76 -7.04
C VAL A 77 -3.39 2.66 -5.65
N ALA A 78 -4.46 1.87 -5.53
CA ALA A 78 -5.14 1.66 -4.24
C ALA A 78 -4.23 0.97 -3.20
N HIS A 79 -3.37 0.05 -3.64
CA HIS A 79 -2.35 -0.60 -2.81
C HIS A 79 -1.36 0.41 -2.23
N GLU A 80 -0.78 1.27 -3.08
CA GLU A 80 0.18 2.27 -2.61
C GLU A 80 -0.47 3.31 -1.68
N ILE A 81 -1.74 3.64 -1.90
CA ILE A 81 -2.53 4.45 -0.96
C ILE A 81 -2.72 3.71 0.38
N GLY A 82 -2.93 2.39 0.34
CA GLY A 82 -2.98 1.54 1.53
C GLY A 82 -1.70 1.62 2.36
N HIS A 83 -0.54 1.59 1.72
CA HIS A 83 0.74 1.84 2.40
C HIS A 83 0.77 3.23 3.04
N ALA A 84 0.43 4.29 2.28
CA ALA A 84 0.37 5.66 2.81
C ALA A 84 -0.55 5.79 4.04
N LEU A 85 -1.61 5.00 4.11
CA LEU A 85 -2.56 4.91 5.24
C LEU A 85 -2.00 4.17 6.46
N GLY A 86 -0.88 3.45 6.32
CA GLY A 86 -0.24 2.68 7.38
C GLY A 86 -0.48 1.17 7.29
N LEU A 87 -1.00 0.67 6.16
CA LEU A 87 -1.21 -0.76 5.98
C LEU A 87 0.09 -1.43 5.53
N TYR A 88 0.46 -2.49 6.23
CA TYR A 88 1.46 -3.44 5.77
C TYR A 88 0.85 -4.39 4.74
N HIS A 89 1.71 -5.10 4.02
CA HIS A 89 1.27 -6.23 3.22
C HIS A 89 0.54 -7.28 4.07
N GLU A 90 -0.52 -7.88 3.51
CA GLU A 90 -1.31 -8.90 4.21
C GLU A 90 -0.45 -10.14 4.52
N GLN A 91 0.43 -10.55 3.60
CA GLN A 91 1.39 -11.65 3.83
C GLN A 91 2.50 -11.34 4.84
N ALA A 92 2.63 -10.08 5.26
CA ALA A 92 3.54 -9.66 6.32
C ALA A 92 2.88 -9.70 7.71
N ARG A 93 1.61 -10.08 7.85
CA ARG A 93 0.99 -10.16 9.18
C ARG A 93 1.73 -11.12 10.13
N TYR A 94 1.73 -10.80 11.42
CA TYR A 94 2.37 -11.64 12.44
C TYR A 94 1.75 -13.05 12.52
N ASP A 95 0.46 -13.17 12.19
CA ASP A 95 -0.35 -14.39 12.21
C ASP A 95 -0.38 -15.12 10.85
N ARG A 96 0.33 -14.63 9.83
CA ARG A 96 0.22 -15.15 8.45
C ARG A 96 0.52 -16.64 8.30
N ASP A 97 1.38 -17.21 9.14
CA ASP A 97 1.76 -18.64 9.07
C ASP A 97 0.59 -19.59 9.41
N SER A 98 -0.51 -19.08 10.00
CA SER A 98 -1.75 -19.83 10.18
C SER A 98 -2.66 -19.82 8.94
N HIS A 99 -2.29 -19.08 7.89
CA HIS A 99 -3.13 -18.81 6.72
C HIS A 99 -2.44 -19.15 5.39
N VAL A 100 -1.15 -18.83 5.28
CA VAL A 100 -0.33 -19.04 4.08
C VAL A 100 1.03 -19.59 4.46
N ARG A 101 1.65 -20.34 3.54
CA ARG A 101 3.02 -20.82 3.66
C ARG A 101 3.90 -20.15 2.62
N VAL A 102 4.96 -19.49 3.08
CA VAL A 102 5.99 -18.93 2.18
C VAL A 102 6.99 -20.03 1.85
N LEU A 103 7.07 -20.40 0.57
CA LEU A 103 8.05 -21.36 0.05
C LEU A 103 9.37 -20.63 -0.19
N THR A 104 10.18 -20.47 0.85
CA THR A 104 11.39 -19.63 0.81
C THR A 104 12.41 -20.08 -0.24
N GLN A 105 12.46 -21.38 -0.55
CA GLN A 105 13.30 -21.93 -1.60
C GLN A 105 12.93 -21.45 -3.02
N ASN A 106 11.72 -20.93 -3.21
CA ASN A 106 11.26 -20.37 -4.49
C ASN A 106 11.44 -18.85 -4.58
N ILE A 107 11.95 -18.20 -3.52
CA ILE A 107 12.16 -16.75 -3.52
C ILE A 107 13.44 -16.43 -4.28
N GLN A 108 13.36 -15.49 -5.23
CA GLN A 108 14.53 -14.96 -5.93
C GLN A 108 15.56 -14.40 -4.93
N SER A 109 16.84 -14.70 -5.16
CA SER A 109 17.94 -14.20 -4.33
C SER A 109 17.86 -12.67 -4.17
N GLY A 110 17.97 -12.20 -2.93
CA GLY A 110 17.85 -10.78 -2.57
C GLY A 110 16.44 -10.30 -2.18
N TYR A 111 15.39 -11.09 -2.41
CA TYR A 111 13.99 -10.68 -2.15
C TYR A 111 13.36 -11.31 -0.89
N ALA A 112 14.13 -12.09 -0.12
CA ALA A 112 13.61 -12.76 1.08
C ALA A 112 13.00 -11.79 2.11
N ASN A 113 13.53 -10.56 2.18
CA ASN A 113 13.04 -9.53 3.09
C ASN A 113 11.60 -9.06 2.77
N GLN A 114 11.11 -9.24 1.54
CA GLN A 114 9.74 -8.89 1.13
C GLN A 114 8.67 -9.79 1.78
N PHE A 115 9.10 -10.93 2.35
CA PHE A 115 8.23 -11.91 2.99
C PHE A 115 8.41 -11.97 4.52
N SER A 116 9.19 -11.03 5.06
CA SER A 116 9.37 -10.87 6.51
C SER A 116 8.04 -10.53 7.17
N LYS A 117 7.75 -11.21 8.29
CA LYS A 117 6.58 -10.89 9.12
C LYS A 117 6.85 -9.63 9.95
N GLN A 118 5.81 -8.85 10.13
CA GLN A 118 5.72 -7.85 11.18
C GLN A 118 5.62 -8.53 12.55
N SER A 119 6.09 -7.82 13.57
CA SER A 119 5.93 -8.27 14.96
C SER A 119 4.53 -7.90 15.47
N GLN A 120 4.09 -8.57 16.54
CA GLN A 120 2.87 -8.17 17.25
C GLN A 120 2.94 -6.76 17.84
N ASN A 121 4.14 -6.21 18.06
CA ASN A 121 4.33 -4.87 18.59
C ASN A 121 4.28 -3.79 17.50
N SER A 122 4.56 -4.15 16.24
CA SER A 122 4.61 -3.20 15.11
C SER A 122 3.33 -3.19 14.28
N MET A 123 2.41 -4.14 14.51
CA MET A 123 1.17 -4.26 13.73
C MET A 123 0.01 -4.73 14.61
N VAL A 124 -1.17 -4.17 14.35
CA VAL A 124 -2.44 -4.60 14.94
C VAL A 124 -3.40 -5.05 13.84
N THR A 125 -4.13 -6.13 14.08
CA THR A 125 -5.11 -6.67 13.11
C THR A 125 -6.50 -6.06 13.27
N TYR A 126 -6.71 -5.29 14.34
CA TYR A 126 -8.02 -4.75 14.73
C TYR A 126 -9.13 -5.81 14.87
N GLY A 127 -8.76 -7.08 15.08
CA GLY A 127 -9.70 -8.20 15.12
C GLY A 127 -10.22 -8.63 13.74
N VAL A 128 -9.68 -8.08 12.65
CA VAL A 128 -10.02 -8.46 11.28
C VAL A 128 -9.27 -9.74 10.90
N LYS A 129 -10.01 -10.70 10.35
CA LYS A 129 -9.45 -11.98 9.87
C LYS A 129 -8.49 -11.73 8.70
N TYR A 130 -7.60 -12.68 8.47
CA TYR A 130 -6.73 -12.68 7.30
C TYR A 130 -7.55 -12.68 6.01
N ASP A 131 -7.22 -11.79 5.07
CA ASP A 131 -7.96 -11.64 3.81
C ASP A 131 -7.11 -11.96 2.57
N TYR A 132 -7.35 -13.13 1.97
CA TYR A 132 -6.68 -13.56 0.75
C TYR A 132 -6.99 -12.69 -0.47
N GLY A 133 -8.13 -11.97 -0.47
CA GLY A 133 -8.53 -11.04 -1.51
C GLY A 133 -8.11 -9.60 -1.24
N SER A 134 -7.35 -9.35 -0.16
CA SER A 134 -6.89 -8.02 0.21
C SER A 134 -6.07 -7.41 -0.92
N VAL A 135 -6.34 -6.13 -1.22
CA VAL A 135 -5.50 -5.36 -2.16
C VAL A 135 -4.05 -5.29 -1.68
N MET A 136 -3.79 -5.49 -0.38
CA MET A 136 -2.45 -5.51 0.23
C MET A 136 -1.79 -6.90 0.19
N HIS A 137 -2.42 -7.92 -0.37
CA HIS A 137 -1.87 -9.28 -0.44
C HIS A 137 -1.12 -9.49 -1.76
N TYR A 138 0.10 -10.00 -1.70
CA TYR A 138 0.83 -10.38 -2.92
C TYR A 138 0.14 -11.50 -3.70
N PRO A 139 0.22 -11.51 -5.04
CA PRO A 139 -0.20 -12.66 -5.81
C PRO A 139 0.59 -13.92 -5.41
N SER A 140 0.00 -15.10 -5.63
CA SER A 140 0.62 -16.38 -5.32
C SER A 140 1.89 -16.66 -6.14
N ASP A 141 2.02 -16.01 -7.29
CA ASP A 141 3.25 -15.97 -8.08
C ASP A 141 3.81 -14.54 -8.06
N VAL A 142 5.02 -14.39 -7.52
CA VAL A 142 5.70 -13.11 -7.30
C VAL A 142 6.61 -12.71 -8.45
N SER A 143 6.68 -13.51 -9.53
CA SER A 143 7.42 -13.12 -10.75
C SER A 143 6.86 -11.84 -11.40
N ASP A 144 5.63 -11.45 -11.06
CA ASP A 144 4.97 -10.25 -11.58
C ASP A 144 5.09 -9.00 -10.68
N VAL A 145 5.66 -9.12 -9.47
CA VAL A 145 5.82 -7.97 -8.53
C VAL A 145 7.14 -7.22 -8.78
N ALA A 146 8.04 -7.76 -9.61
CA ALA A 146 9.33 -7.17 -9.96
C ALA A 146 9.33 -6.40 -11.29
N LYS A 147 8.16 -6.06 -11.83
CA LYS A 147 8.03 -5.23 -13.04
C LYS A 147 7.77 -3.78 -12.68
#